data_AF-A0A5B0HAS5-F1
#
_entry.id   AF-A0A5B0HAS5-F1
#
_cell.length_a   1.000
_cell.length_b   1.000
_cell.length_c   1.000
_cell.angle_alpha   90.00
_cell.angle_beta   90.00
_cell.angle_gamma   90.00
#
_symmetry.space_group_name_H-M   'P 1'
#
loop_
_entity.id
_entity.type
_entity.pdbx_description
1 polymer ?
#
loop_
_entity_poly.entity_id
_entity_poly.type
_entity_poly.pdbx_seq_one_letter_code
_entity_poly.pdbx_strand_id
1 'polypeptide(L)'
;MTQRNGLRVFLTVVCATLIGLIVAACGSSSSLQTTGQQQIRHVFIITLENENYATTFGANSKAPYLSQTLASQGAMVQQYYGTGHVSLDNYISMISGQAPTLDTDNDCTTYSDYKLTGRTADGQAIGTGCVYPASVKTLPDQLKAAGYTWKGYEGDMGNDPAREAATCGHPTLNTTDLTNTQEAPSAAVPLGDQYATRHDPFVYFHSIIDSPDCAKNVVNLDNLTNDLKSIDTTANFNLITPNTCDDGHDAPCVNGQPGGLTSADEFLKKWVPVITASAAFQKDGLLIINFDESSYATVTASAKEEDLIFAGTACCSQQPGPNLGAFPQTSSLAYKGMTINLTKQSFGGDQTGAVMISKFIKPGTVSTVQYNHYSMLKSIEDIFQLDHLGYAGQAGLVGFGSDIFTNL
;
A
#
# COMPACT_ATOMS: atom_id res chain seq x y z
N MET A 1 3.05 -88.13 53.66
CA MET A 1 2.22 -87.04 54.22
C MET A 1 2.69 -85.76 53.58
N THR A 2 1.97 -85.29 52.54
CA THR A 2 1.01 -84.14 52.55
C THR A 2 1.76 -82.83 52.26
N GLN A 3 1.36 -81.90 51.38
CA GLN A 3 0.18 -81.60 50.57
C GLN A 3 0.66 -80.55 49.53
N ARG A 4 0.33 -80.59 48.24
CA ARG A 4 -0.94 -80.22 47.58
C ARG A 4 -1.42 -78.76 47.81
N ASN A 5 -1.49 -78.05 46.68
CA ASN A 5 -2.61 -77.25 46.17
C ASN A 5 -3.02 -75.93 46.85
N GLY A 6 -3.16 -74.92 45.98
CA GLY A 6 -4.35 -74.05 45.86
C GLY A 6 -4.39 -72.83 46.79
N LEU A 7 -4.63 -71.60 46.35
CA LEU A 7 -5.70 -71.00 45.53
C LEU A 7 -6.62 -70.13 46.43
N ARG A 8 -6.70 -68.83 46.06
CA ARG A 8 -7.76 -67.79 46.29
C ARG A 8 -7.62 -66.77 47.45
N VAL A 9 -7.47 -65.46 47.15
CA VAL A 9 -8.43 -64.33 46.90
C VAL A 9 -8.77 -63.59 48.22
N PHE A 10 -8.63 -62.26 48.46
CA PHE A 10 -9.33 -61.02 47.97
C PHE A 10 -8.44 -59.80 48.41
N LEU A 11 -8.05 -58.82 47.58
CA LEU A 11 -8.80 -57.65 47.02
C LEU A 11 -8.44 -56.31 47.70
N THR A 12 -7.64 -55.45 47.05
CA THR A 12 -7.94 -54.01 46.92
C THR A 12 -7.11 -53.33 45.81
N VAL A 13 -7.87 -52.72 44.90
CA VAL A 13 -7.62 -51.70 43.88
C VAL A 13 -6.36 -50.83 44.07
N VAL A 14 -5.58 -50.62 42.99
CA VAL A 14 -5.30 -49.31 42.36
C VAL A 14 -4.61 -49.52 41.01
N CYS A 15 -5.19 -48.88 39.99
CA CYS A 15 -4.77 -48.77 38.60
C CYS A 15 -3.43 -48.04 38.43
N ALA A 16 -2.61 -48.47 37.45
CA ALA A 16 -2.10 -47.59 36.39
C ALA A 16 -1.28 -48.42 35.38
N THR A 17 -1.91 -48.73 34.25
CA THR A 17 -1.31 -49.28 33.04
C THR A 17 -0.45 -48.21 32.34
N LEU A 18 0.79 -48.56 32.00
CA LEU A 18 1.57 -47.85 30.98
C LEU A 18 0.88 -48.00 29.62
N ILE A 19 0.34 -46.91 29.09
CA ILE A 19 -0.01 -46.79 27.68
C ILE A 19 1.15 -46.05 27.01
N GLY A 20 1.87 -46.77 26.14
CA GLY A 20 2.87 -46.18 25.25
C GLY A 20 2.20 -45.22 24.28
N LEU A 21 2.53 -43.94 24.39
CA LEU A 21 2.19 -42.89 23.44
C LEU A 21 3.01 -43.07 22.16
N ILE A 22 2.38 -43.64 21.13
CA ILE A 22 2.80 -43.40 19.74
C ILE A 22 2.31 -41.99 19.41
N VAL A 23 3.21 -41.01 19.49
CA VAL A 23 2.97 -39.68 18.95
C VAL A 23 2.98 -39.80 17.44
N ALA A 24 1.79 -39.90 16.85
CA ALA A 24 1.62 -39.68 15.43
C ALA A 24 2.01 -38.23 15.15
N ALA A 25 3.14 -38.05 14.48
CA ALA A 25 3.58 -36.78 13.94
C ALA A 25 2.61 -36.35 12.83
N CYS A 26 1.51 -35.71 13.20
CA CYS A 26 0.74 -34.86 12.31
C CYS A 26 1.49 -33.54 12.16
N GLY A 27 2.61 -33.58 11.45
CA GLY A 27 3.30 -32.42 10.92
C GLY A 27 3.28 -32.52 9.41
N SER A 28 2.09 -32.39 8.81
CA SER A 28 2.02 -32.14 7.37
C SER A 28 2.41 -30.68 7.16
N SER A 29 3.70 -30.50 6.89
CA SER A 29 4.33 -29.30 6.37
C SER A 29 3.49 -28.73 5.23
N SER A 30 2.91 -27.55 5.41
CA SER A 30 2.44 -26.70 4.31
C SER A 30 3.61 -25.98 3.63
N SER A 31 4.69 -26.72 3.36
CA SER A 31 5.78 -26.29 2.49
C SER A 31 5.51 -26.89 1.12
N LEU A 32 5.06 -26.10 0.13
CA LEU A 32 5.22 -26.33 -1.33
C LEU A 32 4.40 -25.38 -2.24
N GLN A 33 3.90 -24.23 -1.79
CA GLN A 33 3.35 -23.19 -2.70
C GLN A 33 4.28 -21.98 -2.90
N THR A 34 5.49 -22.01 -2.32
CA THR A 34 6.50 -20.94 -2.29
C THR A 34 7.65 -21.14 -3.29
N THR A 35 7.40 -21.69 -4.48
CA THR A 35 8.43 -21.72 -5.56
C THR A 35 8.02 -20.96 -6.81
N GLY A 36 6.71 -20.79 -7.04
CA GLY A 36 6.21 -20.07 -8.21
C GLY A 36 6.35 -18.55 -8.07
N GLN A 37 5.87 -17.98 -6.97
CA GLN A 37 5.85 -16.52 -6.77
C GLN A 37 7.26 -15.91 -6.73
N GLN A 38 8.24 -16.65 -6.21
CA GLN A 38 9.65 -16.28 -6.16
C GLN A 38 10.31 -16.27 -7.56
N GLN A 39 9.58 -16.64 -8.62
CA GLN A 39 10.01 -16.38 -9.99
C GLN A 39 9.83 -14.92 -10.38
N ILE A 40 8.96 -14.16 -9.69
CA ILE A 40 8.80 -12.72 -9.88
C ILE A 40 10.02 -12.02 -9.30
N ARG A 41 10.64 -11.13 -10.10
CA ARG A 41 11.83 -10.36 -9.68
C ARG A 41 11.73 -8.87 -9.93
N HIS A 42 10.71 -8.42 -10.66
CA HIS A 42 10.42 -7.00 -10.84
C HIS A 42 8.95 -6.74 -10.50
N VAL A 43 8.71 -5.97 -9.46
CA VAL A 43 7.39 -5.51 -9.04
C VAL A 43 7.27 -4.03 -9.39
N PHE A 44 6.19 -3.69 -10.08
CA PHE A 44 5.77 -2.34 -10.40
C PHE A 44 4.43 -2.09 -9.75
N ILE A 45 4.29 -0.93 -9.13
CA ILE A 45 3.03 -0.48 -8.53
C ILE A 45 2.72 0.88 -9.13
N ILE A 46 1.54 1.03 -9.69
CA ILE A 46 0.97 2.35 -9.98
C ILE A 46 -0.16 2.55 -8.98
N THR A 47 0.00 3.53 -8.10
CA THR A 47 -1.03 3.91 -7.14
C THR A 47 -1.79 5.11 -7.69
N LEU A 48 -3.10 4.94 -7.83
CA LEU A 48 -4.07 5.99 -8.16
C LEU A 48 -4.77 6.47 -6.88
N GLU A 49 -5.63 7.50 -6.98
CA GLU A 49 -6.17 8.17 -5.80
C GLU A 49 -7.70 8.15 -5.71
N ASN A 50 -8.22 7.97 -4.48
CA ASN A 50 -9.56 8.34 -4.01
C ASN A 50 -10.76 7.91 -4.89
N GLU A 51 -10.77 6.68 -5.41
CA GLU A 51 -11.85 6.23 -6.29
C GLU A 51 -12.51 4.92 -5.83
N ASN A 52 -13.84 4.94 -5.89
CA ASN A 52 -14.67 3.83 -5.45
C ASN A 52 -14.67 2.71 -6.50
N TYR A 53 -14.66 1.45 -6.05
CA TYR A 53 -14.80 0.28 -6.93
C TYR A 53 -15.95 0.41 -7.93
N ALA A 54 -17.13 0.82 -7.44
CA ALA A 54 -18.34 0.93 -8.25
C ALA A 54 -18.25 2.05 -9.30
N THR A 55 -17.49 3.12 -9.02
CA THR A 55 -17.25 4.22 -9.97
C THR A 55 -16.23 3.79 -11.02
N THR A 56 -15.11 3.23 -10.57
CA THR A 56 -13.98 2.86 -11.44
C THR A 56 -14.30 1.68 -12.33
N PHE A 57 -14.94 0.63 -11.82
CA PHE A 57 -15.17 -0.62 -12.55
C PHE A 57 -16.64 -0.85 -12.93
N GLY A 58 -17.50 0.15 -12.69
CA GLY A 58 -18.89 0.12 -13.10
C GLY A 58 -19.10 0.37 -14.60
N ALA A 59 -20.33 0.15 -15.07
CA ALA A 59 -20.70 0.28 -16.48
C ALA A 59 -20.47 1.68 -17.08
N ASN A 60 -20.42 2.71 -16.24
CA ASN A 60 -20.25 4.11 -16.64
C ASN A 60 -18.84 4.65 -16.37
N SER A 61 -17.86 3.78 -16.14
CA SER A 61 -16.48 4.16 -15.83
C SER A 61 -15.94 5.18 -16.83
N LYS A 62 -15.26 6.20 -16.30
CA LYS A 62 -14.49 7.17 -17.10
C LYS A 62 -13.09 6.65 -17.44
N ALA A 63 -12.71 5.49 -16.91
CA ALA A 63 -11.45 4.83 -17.18
C ALA A 63 -11.65 3.47 -17.88
N PRO A 64 -12.10 3.43 -19.14
CA PRO A 64 -12.34 2.17 -19.87
C PRO A 64 -11.06 1.37 -20.16
N TYR A 65 -9.90 2.01 -20.26
CA TYR A 65 -8.65 1.27 -20.39
C TYR A 65 -8.33 0.51 -19.10
N LEU A 66 -8.42 1.16 -17.94
CA LEU A 66 -8.28 0.46 -16.66
C LEU A 66 -9.36 -0.62 -16.46
N SER A 67 -10.62 -0.20 -16.51
CA SER A 67 -11.77 -1.00 -16.07
C SER A 67 -12.15 -2.17 -16.97
N GLN A 68 -11.80 -2.09 -18.26
CA GLN A 68 -12.15 -3.12 -19.24
C GLN A 68 -10.89 -3.73 -19.85
N THR A 69 -9.99 -2.88 -20.37
CA THR A 69 -8.83 -3.38 -21.12
C THR A 69 -7.84 -4.07 -20.19
N LEU A 70 -7.31 -3.38 -19.19
CA LEU A 70 -6.32 -3.92 -18.26
C LEU A 70 -6.92 -5.03 -17.38
N ALA A 71 -8.15 -4.84 -16.88
CA ALA A 71 -8.87 -5.86 -16.12
C ALA A 71 -9.01 -7.18 -16.91
N SER A 72 -9.26 -7.13 -18.22
CA SER A 72 -9.33 -8.33 -19.08
C SER A 72 -7.97 -8.95 -19.42
N GLN A 73 -6.88 -8.18 -19.34
CA GLN A 73 -5.52 -8.65 -19.66
C GLN A 73 -4.84 -9.38 -18.49
N GLY A 74 -5.32 -9.19 -17.27
CA GLY A 74 -4.71 -9.74 -16.06
C GLY A 74 -5.72 -10.31 -15.08
N ALA A 75 -5.52 -9.99 -13.80
CA ALA A 75 -6.44 -10.29 -12.71
C ALA A 75 -7.17 -9.01 -12.27
N MET A 76 -8.49 -9.10 -12.19
CA MET A 76 -9.35 -8.12 -11.56
C MET A 76 -9.60 -8.51 -10.11
N VAL A 77 -9.08 -7.73 -9.17
CA VAL A 77 -9.25 -7.94 -7.73
C VAL A 77 -10.43 -7.11 -7.27
N GLN A 78 -11.58 -7.76 -7.11
CA GLN A 78 -12.81 -7.03 -6.80
C GLN A 78 -12.82 -6.49 -5.37
N GLN A 79 -12.27 -7.26 -4.44
CA GLN A 79 -12.33 -7.00 -3.01
C GLN A 79 -10.99 -6.44 -2.50
N TYR A 80 -10.45 -5.43 -3.20
CA TYR A 80 -9.27 -4.69 -2.74
C TYR A 80 -9.72 -3.43 -1.99
N TYR A 81 -9.07 -3.13 -0.88
CA TYR A 81 -9.42 -2.04 0.04
C TYR A 81 -8.23 -1.15 0.36
N GLY A 82 -8.50 0.13 0.56
CA GLY A 82 -7.56 1.01 1.26
C GLY A 82 -7.42 0.63 2.73
N THR A 83 -6.39 1.15 3.38
CA THR A 83 -6.10 0.98 4.81
C THR A 83 -6.36 2.23 5.66
N GLY A 84 -6.66 3.36 5.05
CA GLY A 84 -7.00 4.63 5.70
C GLY A 84 -7.87 5.50 4.79
N HIS A 85 -8.18 6.71 5.23
CA HIS A 85 -9.15 7.59 4.53
C HIS A 85 -8.59 8.89 4.00
N VAL A 86 -7.28 9.04 4.11
CA VAL A 86 -6.52 10.10 3.45
C VAL A 86 -5.29 9.45 2.84
N SER A 87 -4.68 10.09 1.86
CA SER A 87 -3.69 9.43 1.02
C SER A 87 -2.48 8.94 1.82
N LEU A 88 -1.90 9.79 2.68
CA LEU A 88 -0.57 9.53 3.26
C LEU A 88 -0.47 8.21 4.04
N ASP A 89 -1.46 7.89 4.86
CA ASP A 89 -1.40 6.70 5.69
C ASP A 89 -1.47 5.40 4.88
N ASN A 90 -2.07 5.45 3.68
CA ASN A 90 -2.15 4.36 2.75
C ASN A 90 -0.78 4.08 2.11
N TYR A 91 -0.10 5.11 1.59
CA TYR A 91 1.27 4.94 1.07
C TYR A 91 2.25 4.46 2.13
N ILE A 92 2.16 4.99 3.36
CA ILE A 92 2.98 4.53 4.49
C ILE A 92 2.71 3.05 4.77
N SER A 93 1.44 2.63 4.78
CA SER A 93 1.06 1.23 4.97
C SER A 93 1.65 0.32 3.89
N MET A 94 1.65 0.76 2.62
CA MET A 94 2.15 -0.01 1.47
C MET A 94 3.65 -0.37 1.58
N ILE A 95 4.48 0.45 2.24
CA ILE A 95 5.93 0.20 2.31
C ILE A 95 6.45 -0.14 3.70
N SER A 96 5.67 0.01 4.77
CA SER A 96 6.17 -0.17 6.14
C SER A 96 5.27 -1.02 7.03
N GLY A 97 4.04 -1.27 6.61
CA GLY A 97 3.03 -1.94 7.42
C GLY A 97 2.66 -1.17 8.70
N GLN A 98 3.04 0.11 8.82
CA GLN A 98 2.65 0.96 9.92
C GLN A 98 1.21 1.43 9.73
N ALA A 99 0.43 1.34 10.80
CA ALA A 99 -0.89 1.91 10.90
C ALA A 99 -0.83 3.42 11.13
N PRO A 100 -1.93 4.15 10.87
CA PRO A 100 -1.90 5.60 10.88
C PRO A 100 -1.61 6.18 12.28
N THR A 101 -0.96 7.34 12.31
CA THR A 101 -1.05 8.30 13.42
C THR A 101 -2.13 9.32 13.13
N LEU A 102 -2.46 10.16 14.12
CA LEU A 102 -3.33 11.31 13.87
C LEU A 102 -2.77 12.24 12.79
N ASP A 103 -1.45 12.39 12.71
CA ASP A 103 -0.79 13.25 11.72
C ASP A 103 -0.84 12.64 10.32
N THR A 104 -0.55 11.33 10.17
CA THR A 104 -0.61 10.67 8.85
C THR A 104 -2.05 10.47 8.38
N ASP A 105 -2.99 10.25 9.30
CA ASP A 105 -4.44 10.25 9.04
C ASP A 105 -4.98 11.66 8.72
N ASN A 106 -4.13 12.69 8.66
CA ASN A 106 -4.49 14.02 8.16
C ASN A 106 -3.42 14.59 7.20
N ASP A 107 -2.83 13.70 6.38
CA ASP A 107 -1.85 14.01 5.33
C ASP A 107 -0.59 14.78 5.77
N CYS A 108 -0.34 14.80 7.07
CA CYS A 108 0.79 15.48 7.68
C CYS A 108 1.04 16.90 7.12
N THR A 109 0.00 17.74 7.12
CA THR A 109 0.08 19.14 6.64
C THR A 109 1.24 19.96 7.22
N THR A 110 1.71 19.59 8.40
CA THR A 110 3.02 19.99 8.94
C THR A 110 3.90 18.76 8.98
N TYR A 111 4.97 18.73 8.17
CA TYR A 111 5.89 17.61 7.99
C TYR A 111 6.72 17.35 9.25
N SER A 112 6.08 16.74 10.24
CA SER A 112 6.52 16.72 11.63
C SER A 112 7.34 15.48 11.94
N ASP A 113 8.48 15.71 12.60
CA ASP A 113 9.35 14.64 13.07
C ASP A 113 8.61 13.75 14.08
N TYR A 114 8.75 12.43 13.93
CA TYR A 114 8.00 11.47 14.73
C TYR A 114 8.60 11.29 16.11
N LYS A 115 7.78 11.56 17.13
CA LYS A 115 8.13 11.40 18.54
C LYS A 115 7.79 9.99 19.01
N LEU A 116 8.76 9.08 18.85
CA LEU A 116 8.61 7.69 19.27
C LEU A 116 8.58 7.55 20.80
N THR A 117 7.51 6.92 21.31
CA THR A 117 7.31 6.65 22.74
C THR A 117 7.30 5.17 23.08
N GLY A 118 7.09 4.30 22.09
CA GLY A 118 7.10 2.86 22.25
C GLY A 118 6.92 2.11 20.95
N ARG A 119 6.84 0.79 21.03
CA ARG A 119 6.52 -0.10 19.91
C ARG A 119 5.66 -1.25 20.41
N THR A 120 4.66 -1.65 19.65
CA THR A 120 3.87 -2.87 19.91
C THR A 120 4.68 -4.13 19.57
N ALA A 121 4.18 -5.31 19.97
CA ALA A 121 4.86 -6.58 19.71
C ALA A 121 4.94 -6.93 18.21
N ASP A 122 3.95 -6.50 17.43
CA ASP A 122 3.86 -6.64 15.97
C ASP A 122 4.54 -5.47 15.21
N GLY A 123 5.27 -4.61 15.91
CA GLY A 123 6.16 -3.65 15.27
C GLY A 123 5.56 -2.28 14.94
N GLN A 124 4.35 -1.96 15.39
CA GLN A 124 3.74 -0.64 15.24
C GLN A 124 4.45 0.38 16.14
N ALA A 125 4.91 1.48 15.56
CA ALA A 125 5.43 2.62 16.31
C ALA A 125 4.30 3.28 17.10
N ILE A 126 4.59 3.63 18.36
CA ILE A 126 3.66 4.34 19.24
C ILE A 126 4.19 5.76 19.44
N GLY A 127 3.40 6.78 19.10
CA GLY A 127 3.85 8.17 19.13
C GLY A 127 3.00 9.09 18.27
N THR A 128 3.54 10.28 17.99
CA THR A 128 2.90 11.34 17.18
C THR A 128 3.90 11.91 16.18
N GLY A 129 3.42 12.57 15.13
CA GLY A 129 4.20 13.00 13.98
C GLY A 129 4.07 12.01 12.82
N CYS A 130 4.80 12.26 11.74
CA CYS A 130 4.69 11.49 10.50
C CYS A 130 6.02 11.09 9.88
N VAL A 131 7.15 11.71 10.27
CA VAL A 131 8.48 11.31 9.76
C VAL A 131 9.14 10.34 10.73
N TYR A 132 9.00 9.05 10.47
CA TYR A 132 9.37 7.97 11.38
C TYR A 132 10.90 7.88 11.57
N PRO A 133 11.37 7.56 12.79
CA PRO A 133 12.80 7.41 13.04
C PRO A 133 13.37 6.19 12.30
N ALA A 134 14.66 6.19 11.97
CA ALA A 134 15.33 5.13 11.20
C ALA A 134 15.29 3.71 11.81
N SER A 135 14.83 3.60 13.07
CA SER A 135 14.55 2.33 13.74
C SER A 135 13.27 1.65 13.23
N VAL A 136 12.32 2.40 12.66
CA VAL A 136 11.15 1.87 11.95
C VAL A 136 11.60 1.52 10.54
N LYS A 137 11.41 0.25 10.17
CA LYS A 137 11.92 -0.30 8.92
C LYS A 137 10.87 -0.32 7.84
N THR A 138 11.33 -0.19 6.61
CA THR A 138 10.52 -0.16 5.40
C THR A 138 10.93 -1.31 4.47
N LEU A 139 10.10 -1.59 3.48
CA LEU A 139 10.39 -2.54 2.41
C LEU A 139 11.70 -2.17 1.67
N PRO A 140 11.98 -0.89 1.32
CA PRO A 140 13.29 -0.44 0.88
C PRO A 140 14.48 -0.89 1.75
N ASP A 141 14.36 -0.79 3.09
CA ASP A 141 15.40 -1.24 4.02
C ASP A 141 15.65 -2.76 3.84
N GLN A 142 14.59 -3.55 3.78
CA GLN A 142 14.67 -5.01 3.64
C GLN A 142 15.21 -5.44 2.27
N LEU A 143 14.72 -4.81 1.19
CA LEU A 143 15.19 -5.07 -0.18
C LEU A 143 16.69 -4.79 -0.28
N LYS A 144 17.14 -3.64 0.21
CA LYS A 144 18.56 -3.29 0.23
C LYS A 144 19.39 -4.31 1.03
N ALA A 145 18.91 -4.71 2.21
CA ALA A 145 19.58 -5.71 3.05
C ALA A 145 19.68 -7.08 2.35
N ALA A 146 18.68 -7.44 1.54
CA ALA A 146 18.65 -8.66 0.74
C ALA A 146 19.38 -8.56 -0.62
N GLY A 147 19.93 -7.38 -0.95
CA GLY A 147 20.66 -7.15 -2.21
C GLY A 147 19.77 -6.84 -3.43
N TYR A 148 18.50 -6.51 -3.21
CA TYR A 148 17.58 -6.03 -4.24
C TYR A 148 17.58 -4.51 -4.35
N THR A 149 17.19 -4.01 -5.51
CA THR A 149 17.08 -2.57 -5.81
C THR A 149 15.64 -2.09 -5.71
N TRP A 150 15.47 -0.80 -5.41
CA TRP A 150 14.15 -0.17 -5.31
C TRP A 150 14.20 1.24 -5.88
N LYS A 151 13.05 1.74 -6.36
CA LYS A 151 12.90 3.11 -6.86
C LYS A 151 11.47 3.64 -6.69
N GLY A 152 11.34 4.92 -6.38
CA GLY A 152 10.11 5.72 -6.38
C GLY A 152 10.13 6.72 -7.53
N TYR A 153 9.01 6.85 -8.22
CA TYR A 153 8.86 7.68 -9.41
C TYR A 153 7.63 8.58 -9.24
N GLU A 154 7.88 9.84 -8.93
CA GLU A 154 6.83 10.77 -8.53
C GLU A 154 6.56 11.78 -9.64
N GLY A 155 5.29 11.93 -10.03
CA GLY A 155 4.87 12.91 -11.02
C GLY A 155 5.16 14.34 -10.57
N ASP A 156 5.61 15.17 -11.52
CA ASP A 156 5.93 16.60 -11.35
C ASP A 156 7.03 16.97 -10.33
N MET A 157 7.56 16.03 -9.53
CA MET A 157 8.55 16.32 -8.48
C MET A 157 9.69 17.22 -8.98
N GLY A 158 9.83 18.38 -8.33
CA GLY A 158 10.91 19.34 -8.60
C GLY A 158 10.68 20.26 -9.80
N ASN A 159 9.44 20.36 -10.30
CA ASN A 159 9.10 21.38 -11.28
C ASN A 159 9.20 22.79 -10.68
N ASP A 160 8.93 22.98 -9.38
CA ASP A 160 9.30 24.15 -8.60
C ASP A 160 10.43 23.86 -7.58
N PRO A 161 11.70 24.19 -7.92
CA PRO A 161 12.82 24.08 -7.00
C PRO A 161 12.74 24.94 -5.74
N ALA A 162 11.83 25.92 -5.69
CA ALA A 162 11.57 26.72 -4.49
C ALA A 162 10.63 26.00 -3.51
N ARG A 163 9.87 25.00 -3.98
CA ARG A 163 8.91 24.24 -3.20
C ARG A 163 9.47 22.89 -2.75
N GLU A 164 10.18 22.17 -3.62
CA GLU A 164 10.87 20.93 -3.27
C GLU A 164 12.10 20.64 -4.15
N ALA A 165 12.94 19.69 -3.73
CA ALA A 165 14.06 19.22 -4.52
C ALA A 165 13.61 18.27 -5.65
N ALA A 166 14.36 18.23 -6.76
CA ALA A 166 14.08 17.35 -7.92
C ALA A 166 14.31 15.85 -7.69
N THR A 167 14.87 15.50 -6.54
CA THR A 167 15.02 14.13 -6.05
C THR A 167 14.88 14.18 -4.54
N CYS A 168 14.27 13.17 -3.93
CA CYS A 168 13.97 13.22 -2.49
C CYS A 168 13.25 14.54 -2.13
N GLY A 169 12.25 14.93 -2.93
CA GLY A 169 11.52 16.17 -2.73
C GLY A 169 10.67 16.08 -1.48
N HIS A 170 11.02 16.82 -0.42
CA HIS A 170 10.20 16.88 0.78
C HIS A 170 10.41 18.21 1.52
N PRO A 171 9.45 18.62 2.38
CA PRO A 171 9.60 19.82 3.19
C PRO A 171 10.76 19.70 4.19
N THR A 172 11.17 20.84 4.75
CA THR A 172 12.04 20.83 5.93
C THR A 172 11.28 20.23 7.13
N LEU A 173 11.97 19.46 7.97
CA LEU A 173 11.36 18.90 9.17
C LEU A 173 10.71 19.98 10.05
N ASN A 174 9.49 19.69 10.49
CA ASN A 174 8.62 20.52 11.32
C ASN A 174 8.17 21.83 10.66
N THR A 175 8.14 21.90 9.33
CA THR A 175 7.54 23.01 8.58
C THR A 175 6.24 22.61 7.91
N THR A 176 5.42 23.60 7.55
CA THR A 176 4.26 23.38 6.70
C THR A 176 4.69 22.77 5.37
N ASP A 177 3.97 21.76 4.92
CA ASP A 177 4.15 21.17 3.61
C ASP A 177 3.36 21.97 2.57
N LEU A 178 4.09 22.64 1.68
CA LEU A 178 3.54 23.48 0.63
C LEU A 178 3.05 22.68 -0.58
N THR A 179 3.45 21.40 -0.71
CA THR A 179 3.01 20.50 -1.80
C THR A 179 1.57 20.03 -1.60
N ASN A 180 0.95 20.31 -0.45
CA ASN A 180 -0.48 20.11 -0.21
C ASN A 180 -1.38 21.07 -1.01
N THR A 181 -0.81 21.97 -1.80
CA THR A 181 -1.54 22.82 -2.72
C THR A 181 -0.90 22.74 -4.10
N GLN A 182 -1.69 22.37 -5.10
CA GLN A 182 -1.27 22.33 -6.49
C GLN A 182 -0.87 23.73 -6.99
N GLU A 183 0.16 23.79 -7.81
CA GLU A 183 0.62 25.01 -8.46
C GLU A 183 0.25 25.01 -9.95
N ALA A 184 -0.55 26.01 -10.35
CA ALA A 184 -0.87 26.21 -11.76
C ALA A 184 0.35 26.74 -12.54
N PRO A 185 0.46 26.48 -13.86
CA PRO A 185 1.49 27.05 -14.71
C PRO A 185 1.60 28.58 -14.58
N SER A 186 2.83 29.06 -14.38
CA SER A 186 3.16 30.48 -14.21
C SER A 186 4.46 30.83 -14.95
N ALA A 187 4.83 32.12 -14.97
CA ALA A 187 6.11 32.52 -15.55
C ALA A 187 7.33 32.00 -14.76
N ALA A 188 7.16 31.74 -13.45
CA ALA A 188 8.19 31.19 -12.58
C ALA A 188 8.26 29.67 -12.66
N VAL A 189 7.10 29.02 -12.81
CA VAL A 189 6.94 27.56 -12.87
C VAL A 189 6.12 27.20 -14.13
N PRO A 190 6.76 27.15 -15.32
CA PRO A 190 6.03 27.07 -16.60
C PRO A 190 5.22 25.79 -16.82
N LEU A 191 5.59 24.70 -16.16
CA LEU A 191 4.87 23.42 -16.22
C LEU A 191 3.73 23.34 -15.18
N GLY A 192 3.67 24.29 -14.25
CA GLY A 192 2.98 24.09 -12.98
C GLY A 192 3.69 23.01 -12.16
N ASP A 193 3.12 22.70 -11.01
CA ASP A 193 3.63 21.63 -10.18
C ASP A 193 2.53 20.99 -9.33
N GLN A 194 2.25 19.74 -9.62
CA GLN A 194 1.22 18.93 -8.97
C GLN A 194 1.84 17.72 -8.23
N TYR A 195 3.13 17.76 -7.90
CA TYR A 195 3.71 16.83 -6.93
C TYR A 195 3.09 17.04 -5.55
N ALA A 196 2.81 15.93 -4.85
CA ALA A 196 2.30 15.93 -3.49
C ALA A 196 3.16 15.01 -2.63
N THR A 197 3.85 15.58 -1.64
CA THR A 197 4.72 14.82 -0.72
C THR A 197 3.93 13.70 -0.04
N ARG A 198 2.65 13.94 0.31
CA ARG A 198 1.77 12.93 0.93
C ARG A 198 1.57 11.65 0.11
N HIS A 199 1.85 11.64 -1.20
CA HIS A 199 1.78 10.44 -2.04
C HIS A 199 3.15 9.75 -2.21
N ASP A 200 4.23 10.31 -1.64
CA ASP A 200 5.58 9.74 -1.63
C ASP A 200 5.90 9.18 -0.23
N PRO A 201 5.73 7.87 0.01
CA PRO A 201 5.97 7.33 1.35
C PRO A 201 7.44 7.29 1.72
N PHE A 202 8.35 7.31 0.76
CA PHE A 202 9.79 7.13 1.01
C PHE A 202 10.36 8.27 1.83
N VAL A 203 9.81 9.47 1.63
CA VAL A 203 10.26 10.66 2.35
C VAL A 203 9.74 10.72 3.79
N TYR A 204 8.89 9.81 4.27
CA TYR A 204 8.42 9.82 5.67
C TYR A 204 9.25 8.94 6.61
N PHE A 205 10.46 8.54 6.23
CA PHE A 205 11.31 7.69 7.05
C PHE A 205 12.76 8.18 7.09
N HIS A 206 13.28 8.43 8.28
CA HIS A 206 14.70 8.76 8.51
C HIS A 206 15.66 7.66 8.04
N SER A 207 15.23 6.40 7.90
CA SER A 207 16.06 5.36 7.27
C SER A 207 16.36 5.63 5.80
N ILE A 208 15.53 6.45 5.15
CA ILE A 208 15.64 6.83 3.75
C ILE A 208 16.13 8.28 3.61
N ILE A 209 15.45 9.27 4.19
CA ILE A 209 15.77 10.70 3.95
C ILE A 209 17.16 11.12 4.45
N ASP A 210 17.71 10.44 5.46
CA ASP A 210 19.07 10.69 5.96
C ASP A 210 20.13 9.86 5.20
N SER A 211 19.71 9.05 4.23
CA SER A 211 20.56 8.20 3.40
C SER A 211 20.74 8.80 2.00
N PRO A 212 21.93 8.64 1.37
CA PRO A 212 22.11 8.97 -0.05
C PRO A 212 21.16 8.22 -0.99
N ASP A 213 20.54 7.13 -0.52
CA ASP A 213 19.56 6.38 -1.30
C ASP A 213 18.33 7.21 -1.66
N CYS A 214 17.90 8.17 -0.83
CA CYS A 214 16.72 8.96 -1.13
C CYS A 214 16.91 9.77 -2.42
N ALA A 215 17.97 10.58 -2.50
CA ALA A 215 18.28 11.37 -3.70
C ALA A 215 18.57 10.50 -4.94
N LYS A 216 18.99 9.24 -4.74
CA LYS A 216 19.27 8.30 -5.84
C LYS A 216 18.01 7.60 -6.36
N ASN A 217 17.10 7.24 -5.46
CA ASN A 217 16.02 6.30 -5.73
C ASN A 217 14.64 6.95 -5.72
N VAL A 218 14.47 8.12 -5.10
CA VAL A 218 13.21 8.87 -5.08
C VAL A 218 13.34 10.01 -6.07
N VAL A 219 12.75 9.86 -7.25
CA VAL A 219 13.05 10.72 -8.40
C VAL A 219 11.77 11.10 -9.14
N ASN A 220 11.87 12.16 -9.96
CA ASN A 220 10.81 12.51 -10.89
C ASN A 220 10.50 11.34 -11.87
N LEU A 221 9.20 11.13 -12.14
CA LEU A 221 8.66 10.09 -13.03
C LEU A 221 9.30 10.04 -14.43
N ASP A 222 9.78 11.17 -14.96
CA ASP A 222 10.44 11.22 -16.27
C ASP A 222 11.68 10.31 -16.36
N ASN A 223 12.29 9.97 -15.22
CA ASN A 223 13.42 9.04 -15.17
C ASN A 223 13.04 7.59 -15.50
N LEU A 224 11.78 7.19 -15.31
CA LEU A 224 11.32 5.80 -15.47
C LEU A 224 11.66 5.24 -16.86
N THR A 225 11.47 6.03 -17.92
CA THR A 225 11.78 5.58 -19.29
C THR A 225 13.25 5.26 -19.51
N ASN A 226 14.17 5.93 -18.79
CA ASN A 226 15.59 5.65 -18.87
C ASN A 226 15.95 4.35 -18.13
N ASP A 227 15.35 4.14 -16.95
CA ASP A 227 15.61 2.96 -16.13
C ASP A 227 15.03 1.68 -16.74
N LEU A 228 13.91 1.78 -17.47
CA LEU A 228 13.30 0.64 -18.18
C LEU A 228 14.07 0.15 -19.42
N LYS A 229 15.14 0.82 -19.84
CA LYS A 229 15.91 0.47 -21.05
C LYS A 229 16.57 -0.91 -20.98
N SER A 230 16.86 -1.41 -19.77
CA SER A 230 17.50 -2.70 -19.56
C SER A 230 17.08 -3.32 -18.23
N ILE A 231 17.27 -4.63 -18.10
CA ILE A 231 17.06 -5.34 -16.83
C ILE A 231 17.96 -4.75 -15.73
N ASP A 232 19.23 -4.49 -16.03
CA ASP A 232 20.21 -4.03 -15.03
C ASP A 232 19.92 -2.61 -14.50
N THR A 233 19.19 -1.80 -15.27
CA THR A 233 18.80 -0.44 -14.86
C THR A 233 17.41 -0.38 -14.24
N THR A 234 16.60 -1.43 -14.39
CA THR A 234 15.25 -1.48 -13.80
C THR A 234 15.34 -1.99 -12.37
N ALA A 235 14.72 -1.29 -11.42
CA ALA A 235 14.76 -1.73 -10.03
C ALA A 235 13.90 -2.98 -9.81
N ASN A 236 14.21 -3.78 -8.78
CA ASN A 236 13.37 -4.93 -8.41
C ASN A 236 12.00 -4.50 -7.86
N PHE A 237 11.93 -3.37 -7.17
CA PHE A 237 10.69 -2.75 -6.71
C PHE A 237 10.58 -1.33 -7.26
N ASN A 238 9.45 -1.01 -7.88
CA ASN A 238 9.18 0.29 -8.50
C ASN A 238 7.81 0.77 -8.03
N LEU A 239 7.76 1.85 -7.26
CA LEU A 239 6.51 2.56 -6.96
C LEU A 239 6.41 3.76 -7.90
N ILE A 240 5.29 3.87 -8.61
CA ILE A 240 4.99 4.91 -9.56
C ILE A 240 3.75 5.65 -9.05
N THR A 241 3.91 6.93 -8.79
CA THR A 241 2.86 7.79 -8.28
C THR A 241 2.63 8.90 -9.31
N PRO A 242 1.46 8.97 -9.95
CA PRO A 242 1.11 10.09 -10.81
C PRO A 242 1.11 11.41 -10.03
N ASN A 243 1.21 12.54 -10.73
CA ASN A 243 0.92 13.83 -10.10
C ASN A 243 -0.58 13.92 -9.80
N THR A 244 -1.00 14.93 -9.02
CA THR A 244 -2.40 14.99 -8.57
C THR A 244 -3.43 15.21 -9.69
N CYS A 245 -3.00 15.54 -10.91
CA CYS A 245 -3.92 15.62 -12.05
C CYS A 245 -4.18 14.27 -12.70
N ASP A 246 -3.17 13.40 -12.68
CA ASP A 246 -3.14 12.13 -13.39
C ASP A 246 -3.48 10.93 -12.47
N ASP A 247 -3.63 11.16 -11.16
CA ASP A 247 -3.86 10.10 -10.17
C ASP A 247 -5.31 9.59 -10.09
N GLY A 248 -6.28 10.38 -10.58
CA GLY A 248 -7.69 10.01 -10.57
C GLY A 248 -8.56 10.80 -9.62
N HIS A 249 -7.99 11.63 -8.73
CA HIS A 249 -8.73 12.36 -7.70
C HIS A 249 -9.14 13.77 -8.14
N ASP A 250 -8.17 14.63 -8.45
CA ASP A 250 -8.48 16.05 -8.68
C ASP A 250 -9.12 16.28 -10.04
N ALA A 251 -10.25 16.98 -10.08
CA ALA A 251 -10.93 17.36 -11.31
C ALA A 251 -11.75 18.66 -11.15
N PRO A 252 -11.60 19.65 -12.06
CA PRO A 252 -10.54 19.76 -13.08
C PRO A 252 -9.18 20.09 -12.46
N CYS A 253 -8.10 19.79 -13.17
CA CYS A 253 -6.75 20.10 -12.72
C CYS A 253 -6.45 21.61 -12.78
N VAL A 254 -5.53 22.09 -11.94
CA VAL A 254 -5.12 23.51 -11.95
C VAL A 254 -4.41 23.95 -13.24
N ASN A 255 -3.86 23.00 -13.99
CA ASN A 255 -3.26 23.23 -15.31
C ASN A 255 -4.28 23.26 -16.46
N GLY A 256 -5.58 23.09 -16.17
CA GLY A 256 -6.68 23.12 -17.13
C GLY A 256 -7.00 21.78 -17.81
N GLN A 257 -6.31 20.70 -17.45
CA GLN A 257 -6.65 19.35 -17.90
C GLN A 257 -7.91 18.81 -17.20
N PRO A 258 -8.57 17.77 -17.75
CA PRO A 258 -9.82 17.24 -17.21
C PRO A 258 -9.73 16.73 -15.77
N GLY A 259 -8.59 16.15 -15.38
CA GLY A 259 -8.43 15.47 -14.10
C GLY A 259 -9.24 14.18 -13.96
N GLY A 260 -9.35 13.69 -12.73
CA GLY A 260 -10.17 12.54 -12.36
C GLY A 260 -9.81 11.24 -13.09
N LEU A 261 -10.70 10.24 -13.02
CA LEU A 261 -10.54 8.97 -13.76
C LEU A 261 -10.29 9.11 -15.27
N THR A 262 -10.66 10.24 -15.89
CA THR A 262 -10.35 10.46 -17.33
C THR A 262 -8.85 10.62 -17.54
N SER A 263 -8.18 11.41 -16.69
CA SER A 263 -6.74 11.65 -16.79
C SER A 263 -5.95 10.43 -16.30
N ALA A 264 -6.42 9.75 -15.26
CA ALA A 264 -5.84 8.47 -14.83
C ALA A 264 -5.88 7.40 -15.94
N ASP A 265 -6.97 7.32 -16.72
CA ASP A 265 -7.05 6.37 -17.84
C ASP A 265 -6.03 6.68 -18.94
N GLU A 266 -5.82 7.95 -19.26
CA GLU A 266 -4.82 8.39 -20.23
C GLU A 266 -3.38 8.20 -19.71
N PHE A 267 -3.15 8.45 -18.42
CA PHE A 267 -1.88 8.14 -17.76
C PHE A 267 -1.56 6.65 -17.89
N LEU A 268 -2.52 5.77 -17.60
CA LEU A 268 -2.33 4.32 -17.73
C LEU A 268 -2.12 3.89 -19.19
N LYS A 269 -2.84 4.47 -20.15
CA LYS A 269 -2.61 4.21 -21.60
C LYS A 269 -1.20 4.54 -22.05
N LYS A 270 -0.58 5.55 -21.44
CA LYS A 270 0.82 5.90 -21.70
C LYS A 270 1.78 4.93 -21.01
N TRP A 271 1.65 4.75 -19.70
CA TRP A 271 2.70 4.13 -18.89
C TRP A 271 2.64 2.61 -18.85
N VAL A 272 1.45 2.01 -18.86
CA VAL A 272 1.32 0.54 -18.81
C VAL A 272 1.98 -0.13 -20.01
N PRO A 273 1.80 0.34 -21.27
CA PRO A 273 2.53 -0.23 -22.40
C PRO A 273 4.05 -0.05 -22.30
N VAL A 274 4.52 1.09 -21.77
CA VAL A 274 5.97 1.35 -21.60
C VAL A 274 6.57 0.38 -20.58
N ILE A 275 5.93 0.19 -19.43
CA ILE A 275 6.37 -0.74 -18.39
C ILE A 275 6.32 -2.18 -18.91
N THR A 276 5.17 -2.59 -19.46
CA THR A 276 4.95 -3.99 -19.87
C THR A 276 5.80 -4.39 -21.08
N ALA A 277 6.24 -3.45 -21.92
CA ALA A 277 7.17 -3.73 -23.01
C ALA A 277 8.65 -3.83 -22.55
N SER A 278 8.98 -3.44 -21.31
CA SER A 278 10.36 -3.49 -20.82
C SER A 278 10.89 -4.92 -20.69
N ALA A 279 12.20 -5.09 -20.88
CA ALA A 279 12.84 -6.41 -20.78
C ALA A 279 12.73 -7.01 -19.37
N ALA A 280 12.79 -6.18 -18.33
CA ALA A 280 12.59 -6.58 -16.94
C ALA A 280 11.19 -7.14 -16.71
N PHE A 281 10.15 -6.42 -17.16
CA PHE A 281 8.77 -6.88 -16.99
C PHE A 281 8.51 -8.19 -17.75
N GLN A 282 8.95 -8.29 -19.01
CA GLN A 282 8.75 -9.49 -19.83
C GLN A 282 9.47 -10.71 -19.25
N LYS A 283 10.60 -10.50 -18.57
CA LYS A 283 11.35 -11.58 -17.93
C LYS A 283 10.60 -12.16 -16.74
N ASP A 284 10.18 -11.34 -15.79
CA ASP A 284 9.64 -11.79 -14.49
C ASP A 284 8.89 -10.67 -13.74
N GLY A 285 8.12 -9.87 -14.48
CA GLY A 285 7.37 -8.72 -13.99
C GLY A 285 6.01 -9.04 -13.36
N LEU A 286 5.67 -8.28 -12.33
CA LEU A 286 4.32 -8.09 -11.80
C LEU A 286 4.01 -6.59 -11.79
N LEU A 287 2.92 -6.18 -12.42
CA LEU A 287 2.39 -4.82 -12.32
C LEU A 287 1.10 -4.87 -11.49
N ILE A 288 1.04 -4.04 -10.47
CA ILE A 288 -0.13 -3.83 -9.61
C ILE A 288 -0.62 -2.40 -9.88
N ILE A 289 -1.90 -2.27 -10.16
CA ILE A 289 -2.57 -0.96 -10.29
C ILE A 289 -3.67 -0.95 -9.23
N ASN A 290 -3.49 -0.13 -8.20
CA ASN A 290 -4.42 0.03 -7.10
C ASN A 290 -4.80 1.51 -6.92
N PHE A 291 -5.68 1.76 -5.96
CA PHE A 291 -5.92 3.09 -5.41
C PHE A 291 -5.53 3.06 -3.93
N ASP A 292 -5.12 4.19 -3.39
CA ASP A 292 -4.84 4.39 -1.96
C ASP A 292 -6.10 4.20 -1.08
N GLU A 293 -7.22 4.82 -1.45
CA GLU A 293 -8.50 4.65 -0.77
C GLU A 293 -9.68 4.92 -1.71
N SER A 294 -10.86 4.61 -1.19
CA SER A 294 -12.13 4.96 -1.81
C SER A 294 -12.43 6.45 -1.60
N SER A 295 -13.24 7.02 -2.50
CA SER A 295 -13.82 8.35 -2.32
C SER A 295 -14.79 8.40 -1.12
N TYR A 296 -15.21 9.60 -0.73
CA TYR A 296 -16.17 9.83 0.36
C TYR A 296 -17.52 9.13 0.10
N ALA A 297 -18.15 8.67 1.19
CA ALA A 297 -19.43 7.97 1.12
C ALA A 297 -20.62 8.94 1.03
N THR A 298 -20.52 10.14 1.61
CA THR A 298 -21.58 11.15 1.59
C THR A 298 -21.01 12.56 1.71
N VAL A 299 -21.60 13.50 0.96
CA VAL A 299 -21.35 14.94 1.09
C VAL A 299 -22.63 15.62 1.58
N THR A 300 -22.54 16.37 2.67
CA THR A 300 -23.59 17.32 3.06
C THR A 300 -23.03 18.73 3.05
N ALA A 301 -23.60 19.59 2.21
CA ALA A 301 -23.13 20.96 2.03
C ALA A 301 -24.16 21.99 2.50
N SER A 302 -23.65 23.06 3.12
CA SER A 302 -24.34 24.29 3.44
C SER A 302 -23.57 25.49 2.82
N ALA A 303 -24.04 26.72 3.05
CA ALA A 303 -23.40 27.91 2.49
C ALA A 303 -21.99 28.20 3.06
N LYS A 304 -21.59 27.57 4.17
CA LYS A 304 -20.30 27.81 4.85
C LYS A 304 -19.58 26.55 5.30
N GLU A 305 -20.20 25.39 5.13
CA GLU A 305 -19.74 24.14 5.73
C GLU A 305 -20.04 23.00 4.77
N GLU A 306 -19.07 22.11 4.59
CA GLU A 306 -19.20 20.90 3.80
C GLU A 306 -18.68 19.72 4.63
N ASP A 307 -19.55 18.76 4.90
CA ASP A 307 -19.18 17.54 5.62
C ASP A 307 -18.97 16.42 4.62
N LEU A 308 -17.76 15.87 4.61
CA LEU A 308 -17.37 14.67 3.89
C LEU A 308 -17.35 13.52 4.90
N ILE A 309 -18.22 12.53 4.70
CA ILE A 309 -18.33 11.38 5.59
C ILE A 309 -17.75 10.15 4.89
N PHE A 310 -16.81 9.49 5.56
CA PHE A 310 -16.15 8.27 5.11
C PHE A 310 -16.61 7.08 5.93
N ALA A 311 -16.93 5.95 5.29
CA ALA A 311 -17.58 4.82 5.96
C ALA A 311 -16.57 3.99 6.78
N GLY A 312 -15.34 3.88 6.33
CA GLY A 312 -14.27 3.20 7.07
C GLY A 312 -14.37 1.70 7.02
N THR A 313 -14.94 1.17 5.94
CA THR A 313 -15.03 -0.27 5.70
C THR A 313 -13.63 -0.82 5.55
N ALA A 314 -13.25 -1.66 6.49
CA ALA A 314 -12.01 -2.42 6.45
C ALA A 314 -12.26 -3.86 5.99
N CYS A 315 -11.22 -4.51 5.51
CA CYS A 315 -11.20 -5.95 5.25
C CYS A 315 -10.14 -6.64 6.12
N CYS A 316 -9.96 -7.94 5.89
CA CYS A 316 -8.66 -8.57 6.14
C CYS A 316 -8.23 -8.58 7.61
N SER A 317 -9.21 -8.45 8.52
CA SER A 317 -9.01 -8.30 9.97
C SER A 317 -8.07 -7.14 10.34
N GLN A 318 -8.03 -6.09 9.52
CA GLN A 318 -7.27 -4.87 9.80
C GLN A 318 -7.59 -4.32 11.19
N GLN A 319 -6.54 -3.84 11.87
CA GLN A 319 -6.62 -3.20 13.17
C GLN A 319 -6.47 -1.67 13.02
N PRO A 320 -7.04 -0.85 13.93
CA PRO A 320 -6.96 0.61 13.87
C PRO A 320 -5.56 1.20 14.10
N GLY A 321 -4.59 0.40 14.55
CA GLY A 321 -3.30 0.91 15.02
C GLY A 321 -3.33 1.43 16.46
N PRO A 322 -2.16 1.69 17.06
CA PRO A 322 -2.06 2.12 18.45
C PRO A 322 -2.21 3.64 18.66
N ASN A 323 -2.21 4.44 17.59
CA ASN A 323 -2.06 5.89 17.66
C ASN A 323 -3.35 6.68 17.39
N LEU A 324 -4.42 6.01 16.96
CA LEU A 324 -5.72 6.63 16.72
C LEU A 324 -6.64 6.49 17.93
N GLY A 325 -7.52 7.48 18.09
CA GLY A 325 -8.58 7.46 19.09
C GLY A 325 -9.76 6.56 18.72
N ALA A 326 -10.82 6.62 19.52
CA ALA A 326 -12.08 5.98 19.18
C ALA A 326 -12.77 6.69 18.01
N PHE A 327 -13.40 5.93 17.13
CA PHE A 327 -14.21 6.44 16.03
C PHE A 327 -15.68 6.63 16.43
N PRO A 328 -16.44 7.55 15.80
CA PRO A 328 -16.03 8.39 14.67
C PRO A 328 -15.06 9.51 15.07
N GLN A 329 -14.19 9.91 14.12
CA GLN A 329 -13.26 11.03 14.29
C GLN A 329 -13.55 12.09 13.23
N THR A 330 -13.48 13.37 13.61
CA THR A 330 -13.70 14.49 12.70
C THR A 330 -12.51 15.44 12.75
N SER A 331 -11.97 15.77 11.59
CA SER A 331 -11.04 16.89 11.41
C SER A 331 -11.70 17.97 10.55
N SER A 332 -11.26 19.22 10.72
CA SER A 332 -11.83 20.37 10.01
C SER A 332 -10.71 21.19 9.38
N LEU A 333 -10.90 21.60 8.12
CA LEU A 333 -10.00 22.50 7.41
C LEU A 333 -10.75 23.67 6.80
N ALA A 334 -10.10 24.82 6.71
CA ALA A 334 -10.67 26.02 6.10
C ALA A 334 -10.21 26.12 4.65
N TYR A 335 -11.13 26.10 3.70
CA TYR A 335 -10.85 26.21 2.28
C TYR A 335 -11.75 27.25 1.61
N LYS A 336 -11.15 28.28 1.00
CA LYS A 336 -11.86 29.37 0.30
C LYS A 336 -13.02 30.00 1.08
N GLY A 337 -12.89 30.08 2.41
CA GLY A 337 -13.92 30.64 3.30
C GLY A 337 -15.04 29.68 3.68
N MET A 338 -14.93 28.40 3.32
CA MET A 338 -15.76 27.29 3.80
C MET A 338 -14.99 26.48 4.83
N THR A 339 -15.70 25.87 5.78
CA THR A 339 -15.18 24.82 6.64
C THR A 339 -15.49 23.47 6.01
N ILE A 340 -14.48 22.68 5.72
CA ILE A 340 -14.65 21.30 5.26
C ILE A 340 -14.40 20.40 6.47
N ASN A 341 -15.38 19.60 6.85
CA ASN A 341 -15.27 18.61 7.91
C ASN A 341 -15.10 17.22 7.31
N LEU A 342 -14.03 16.54 7.67
CA LEU A 342 -13.73 15.17 7.27
C LEU A 342 -14.11 14.27 8.44
N THR A 343 -15.22 13.55 8.33
CA THR A 343 -15.72 12.65 9.38
C THR A 343 -15.52 11.19 8.98
N LYS A 344 -14.62 10.51 9.68
CA LYS A 344 -14.31 9.09 9.47
C LYS A 344 -15.10 8.26 10.47
N GLN A 345 -15.92 7.34 9.96
CA GLN A 345 -16.73 6.46 10.82
C GLN A 345 -15.93 5.28 11.37
N SER A 346 -14.84 4.91 10.71
CA SER A 346 -13.94 3.82 11.07
C SER A 346 -12.58 4.04 10.37
N PHE A 347 -11.63 3.14 10.59
CA PHE A 347 -10.22 3.26 10.17
C PHE A 347 -9.88 2.63 8.82
N GLY A 348 -10.80 1.89 8.18
CA GLY A 348 -10.52 1.27 6.87
C GLY A 348 -10.56 2.29 5.74
N GLY A 349 -10.04 1.94 4.55
CA GLY A 349 -10.06 2.82 3.38
C GLY A 349 -11.13 2.54 2.34
N ASP A 350 -12.15 1.76 2.72
CA ASP A 350 -13.25 1.38 1.82
C ASP A 350 -12.76 0.62 0.55
N GLN A 351 -13.69 0.23 -0.31
CA GLN A 351 -13.42 -0.70 -1.41
C GLN A 351 -13.05 0.04 -2.71
N THR A 352 -11.82 -0.16 -3.18
CA THR A 352 -11.27 0.48 -4.38
C THR A 352 -11.22 -0.46 -5.59
N GLY A 353 -10.87 -1.73 -5.34
CA GLY A 353 -10.48 -2.66 -6.39
C GLY A 353 -9.03 -2.47 -6.86
N ALA A 354 -8.50 -3.47 -7.55
CA ALA A 354 -7.18 -3.40 -8.15
C ALA A 354 -7.11 -4.26 -9.41
N VAL A 355 -6.17 -3.93 -10.30
CA VAL A 355 -5.83 -4.75 -11.47
C VAL A 355 -4.38 -5.19 -11.35
N MET A 356 -4.11 -6.46 -11.65
CA MET A 356 -2.75 -7.00 -11.65
C MET A 356 -2.43 -7.65 -12.99
N ILE A 357 -1.26 -7.35 -13.54
CA ILE A 357 -0.81 -7.86 -14.84
C ILE A 357 0.53 -8.55 -14.65
N SER A 358 0.62 -9.78 -15.14
CA SER A 358 1.86 -10.57 -15.14
C SER A 358 1.70 -11.76 -16.08
N LYS A 359 2.81 -12.29 -16.61
CA LYS A 359 2.80 -13.60 -17.32
C LYS A 359 2.40 -14.76 -16.40
N PHE A 360 2.47 -14.57 -15.08
CA PHE A 360 2.10 -15.53 -14.06
C PHE A 360 0.59 -15.49 -13.70
N ILE A 361 -0.18 -14.65 -14.40
CA ILE A 361 -1.62 -14.49 -14.25
C ILE A 361 -2.29 -14.84 -15.58
N LYS A 362 -3.32 -15.69 -15.58
CA LYS A 362 -4.13 -15.94 -16.78
C LYS A 362 -5.00 -14.70 -17.07
N PRO A 363 -5.01 -14.15 -18.31
CA PRO A 363 -5.90 -13.05 -18.66
C PRO A 363 -7.36 -13.37 -18.35
N GLY A 364 -8.08 -12.40 -17.80
CA GLY A 364 -9.47 -12.54 -17.37
C GLY A 364 -9.65 -13.22 -16.01
N THR A 365 -8.58 -13.33 -15.21
CA THR A 365 -8.67 -13.80 -13.83
C THR A 365 -9.52 -12.81 -13.02
N VAL A 366 -10.37 -13.32 -12.13
CA VAL A 366 -11.14 -12.51 -11.19
C VAL A 366 -10.94 -13.08 -9.79
N SER A 367 -10.52 -12.24 -8.85
CA SER A 367 -10.44 -12.59 -7.45
C SER A 367 -11.48 -11.84 -6.62
N THR A 368 -12.15 -12.59 -5.75
CA THR A 368 -13.06 -12.08 -4.71
C THR A 368 -12.45 -12.23 -3.32
N VAL A 369 -11.18 -12.63 -3.23
CA VAL A 369 -10.44 -12.64 -1.96
C VAL A 369 -10.23 -11.21 -1.51
N GLN A 370 -10.45 -10.96 -0.23
CA GLN A 370 -10.23 -9.66 0.36
C GLN A 370 -8.73 -9.38 0.52
N TYR A 371 -8.28 -8.24 0.00
CA TYR A 371 -6.92 -7.74 0.14
C TYR A 371 -6.94 -6.25 0.47
N ASN A 372 -5.90 -5.78 1.17
CA ASN A 372 -5.61 -4.36 1.35
C ASN A 372 -4.12 -4.08 1.16
N HIS A 373 -3.64 -2.88 1.49
CA HIS A 373 -2.23 -2.52 1.35
C HIS A 373 -1.29 -3.39 2.20
N TYR A 374 -1.73 -3.83 3.39
CA TYR A 374 -0.94 -4.78 4.17
C TYR A 374 -0.83 -6.14 3.47
N SER A 375 -1.91 -6.63 2.84
CA SER A 375 -1.85 -7.84 2.00
C SER A 375 -0.88 -7.68 0.83
N MET A 376 -0.86 -6.49 0.20
CA MET A 376 0.07 -6.20 -0.89
C MET A 376 1.53 -6.23 -0.41
N LEU A 377 1.84 -5.52 0.67
CA LEU A 377 3.17 -5.52 1.27
C LEU A 377 3.62 -6.94 1.63
N LYS A 378 2.75 -7.70 2.31
CA LYS A 378 2.99 -9.11 2.64
C LYS A 378 3.36 -9.94 1.42
N SER A 379 2.63 -9.75 0.32
CA SER A 379 2.85 -10.49 -0.93
C SER A 379 4.21 -10.17 -1.55
N ILE A 380 4.62 -8.91 -1.48
CA ILE A 380 5.92 -8.46 -2.01
C ILE A 380 7.06 -9.00 -1.14
N GLU A 381 6.90 -8.96 0.19
CA GLU A 381 7.81 -9.59 1.13
C GLU A 381 7.93 -11.10 0.87
N ASP A 382 6.82 -11.81 0.62
CA ASP A 382 6.81 -13.23 0.27
C ASP A 382 7.53 -13.53 -1.07
N ILE A 383 7.34 -12.68 -2.08
CA ILE A 383 8.04 -12.76 -3.38
C ILE A 383 9.55 -12.66 -3.20
N PHE A 384 10.01 -11.69 -2.40
CA PHE A 384 11.43 -11.45 -2.16
C PHE A 384 12.02 -12.27 -1.01
N GLN A 385 11.20 -13.08 -0.32
CA GLN A 385 11.55 -13.87 0.86
C GLN A 385 12.10 -13.01 2.01
N LEU A 386 11.38 -11.94 2.32
CA LEU A 386 11.66 -11.00 3.40
C LEU A 386 10.79 -11.32 4.62
N ASP A 387 11.17 -10.81 5.79
CA ASP A 387 10.31 -10.83 6.97
C ASP A 387 9.10 -9.91 6.77
N HIS A 388 8.00 -10.15 7.47
CA HIS A 388 6.80 -9.30 7.34
C HIS A 388 6.86 -8.09 8.28
N LEU A 389 6.76 -6.88 7.72
CA LEU A 389 6.76 -5.61 8.46
C LEU A 389 5.38 -5.26 9.01
N GLY A 390 5.33 -4.83 10.28
CA GLY A 390 4.12 -4.28 10.88
C GLY A 390 2.91 -5.18 10.70
N TYR A 391 1.80 -4.60 10.23
CA TYR A 391 0.56 -5.34 9.97
C TYR A 391 0.59 -6.24 8.74
N ALA A 392 1.63 -6.21 7.89
CA ALA A 392 1.83 -7.28 6.90
C ALA A 392 2.12 -8.65 7.58
N GLY A 393 2.62 -8.62 8.82
CA GLY A 393 2.86 -9.80 9.66
C GLY A 393 1.69 -10.20 10.56
N GLN A 394 0.55 -9.51 10.50
CA GLN A 394 -0.56 -9.79 11.41
C GLN A 394 -1.19 -11.18 11.16
N ALA A 395 -1.66 -11.81 12.22
CA ALA A 395 -2.30 -13.11 12.13
C ALA A 395 -3.59 -13.05 11.30
N GLY A 396 -3.74 -13.99 10.36
CA GLY A 396 -4.93 -14.10 9.51
C GLY A 396 -4.92 -13.22 8.27
N LEU A 397 -3.94 -12.32 8.11
CA LEU A 397 -3.77 -11.57 6.87
C LEU A 397 -3.25 -12.49 5.76
N VAL A 398 -3.93 -12.45 4.62
CA VAL A 398 -3.58 -13.22 3.43
C VAL A 398 -2.84 -12.33 2.43
N GLY A 399 -1.76 -12.86 1.85
CA GLY A 399 -1.11 -12.29 0.67
C GLY A 399 -1.73 -12.88 -0.61
N PHE A 400 -1.38 -12.29 -1.75
CA PHE A 400 -1.81 -12.73 -3.08
C PHE A 400 -1.42 -14.19 -3.29
N GLY A 401 -2.39 -15.02 -3.64
CA GLY A 401 -2.23 -16.46 -3.72
C GLY A 401 -2.53 -17.03 -5.11
N SER A 402 -2.97 -18.29 -5.11
CA SER A 402 -3.37 -19.01 -6.32
C SER A 402 -4.62 -18.44 -7.01
N ASP A 403 -5.38 -17.58 -6.34
CA ASP A 403 -6.49 -16.81 -6.90
C ASP A 403 -6.01 -15.68 -7.83
N ILE A 404 -4.82 -15.15 -7.58
CA ILE A 404 -4.17 -14.14 -8.43
C ILE A 404 -3.26 -14.83 -9.45
N PHE A 405 -2.28 -15.59 -8.96
CA PHE A 405 -1.23 -16.17 -9.79
C PHE A 405 -1.67 -17.50 -10.41
N THR A 406 -2.67 -17.42 -11.28
CA THR A 406 -3.36 -18.56 -11.89
C THR A 406 -2.56 -19.25 -13.01
N ASN A 407 -1.36 -18.76 -13.33
CA ASN A 407 -0.46 -19.26 -14.37
C ASN A 407 0.98 -19.54 -13.87
N LEU A 408 1.16 -19.80 -12.57
CA LEU A 408 2.43 -20.25 -11.98
C LEU A 408 2.70 -21.75 -12.15
#